data_AF-A0A2V2UFZ8-F1
#
_entry.id   AF-A0A2V2UFZ8-F1
#
_cell.length_a   1.000
_cell.length_b   1.000
_cell.length_c   1.000
_cell.angle_alpha   90.00
_cell.angle_beta   90.00
_cell.angle_gamma   90.00
#
_symmetry.space_group_name_H-M   'P 1'
#
loop_
_entity.id
_entity.type
_entity.pdbx_description
1 polymer ?
#
loop_
_entity_poly.entity_id
_entity_poly.type
_entity_poly.pdbx_seq_one_letter_code
_entity_poly.pdbx_strand_id
1 'polypeptide(L)'
;MKTTLIAALGAIITTFGIAQGVVISANAQTITGESVTMQKTQTSVTDPLKGHSGHQAVLVLAPRSDGKVWIGTITWTASNPVEIVVLHMYNSSVAADAAHGKPLTAPSPVGQGEVAITLYKVPSNSPLNSGSTNFAGNALAFHNLNGTKFTVTYTVDATAKQLTK
;
A
#
# COMPACT_ATOMS: atom_id res chain seq x y z
N MET A 1 -29.97 -28.05 -24.95
CA MET A 1 -28.60 -28.33 -25.42
C MET A 1 -27.81 -27.03 -25.36
N LYS A 2 -26.57 -27.09 -24.86
CA LYS A 2 -25.56 -26.02 -24.82
C LYS A 2 -25.47 -25.35 -26.23
N THR A 3 -25.13 -24.07 -26.41
CA THR A 3 -23.79 -23.53 -26.14
C THR A 3 -23.76 -22.00 -26.26
N THR A 4 -22.94 -21.44 -25.36
CA THR A 4 -22.34 -20.11 -25.22
C THR A 4 -21.97 -19.35 -26.50
N LEU A 5 -22.33 -18.06 -26.55
CA LEU A 5 -21.60 -17.02 -27.29
C LEU A 5 -20.66 -16.29 -26.33
N ILE A 6 -19.40 -16.09 -26.73
CA ILE A 6 -18.76 -14.78 -26.97
C ILE A 6 -17.27 -15.07 -27.21
N ALA A 7 -16.85 -14.83 -28.45
CA ALA A 7 -15.47 -14.54 -28.80
C ALA A 7 -15.34 -13.01 -28.88
N ALA A 8 -14.29 -12.45 -28.29
CA ALA A 8 -13.67 -11.22 -28.80
C ALA A 8 -12.22 -11.12 -28.29
N LEU A 9 -11.32 -11.03 -29.26
CA LEU A 9 -9.87 -10.88 -29.14
C LEU A 9 -9.47 -9.48 -28.64
N GLY A 10 -8.24 -9.40 -28.11
CA GLY A 10 -7.39 -8.20 -28.20
C GLY A 10 -6.55 -7.99 -26.94
N ALA A 11 -5.24 -7.74 -26.96
CA ALA A 11 -4.24 -7.72 -28.01
C ALA A 11 -2.88 -7.83 -27.28
N ILE A 12 -1.94 -8.62 -27.81
CA ILE A 12 -0.54 -8.58 -27.39
C ILE A 12 0.10 -7.40 -28.12
N ILE A 13 0.56 -6.38 -27.39
CA ILE A 13 1.37 -5.30 -27.97
C ILE A 13 2.80 -5.48 -27.45
N THR A 14 3.68 -5.94 -28.32
CA THR A 14 5.13 -5.77 -28.21
C THR A 14 5.56 -4.66 -29.15
N THR A 15 6.11 -3.56 -28.61
CA THR A 15 6.96 -2.64 -29.37
C THR A 15 8.13 -2.16 -28.52
N PHE A 16 9.33 -2.28 -29.11
CA PHE A 16 10.57 -1.66 -28.68
C PHE A 16 10.56 -0.16 -29.01
N GLY A 17 11.18 0.69 -28.18
CA GLY A 17 11.46 2.08 -28.51
C GLY A 17 11.97 2.90 -27.33
N ILE A 18 13.27 3.19 -27.31
CA ILE A 18 13.95 4.05 -26.33
C ILE A 18 13.75 5.51 -26.77
N ALA A 19 13.05 6.32 -25.98
CA ALA A 19 13.17 7.77 -25.99
C ALA A 19 12.64 8.35 -24.67
N GLN A 20 13.43 9.25 -24.12
CA GLN A 20 13.25 9.96 -22.86
C GLN A 20 11.87 10.62 -22.76
N GLY A 21 11.16 10.32 -21.69
CA GLY A 21 9.92 10.97 -21.29
C GLY A 21 9.48 10.34 -19.98
N VAL A 22 9.70 11.05 -18.87
CA VAL A 22 9.25 10.61 -17.55
C VAL A 22 7.71 10.64 -17.57
N VAL A 23 7.12 9.50 -17.92
CA VAL A 23 5.71 9.25 -17.66
C VAL A 23 5.65 8.87 -16.18
N ILE A 24 5.33 9.83 -15.32
CA ILE A 24 4.94 9.54 -13.94
C ILE A 24 3.67 8.69 -14.05
N SER A 25 3.82 7.36 -14.05
CA SER A 25 2.70 6.44 -13.91
C SER A 25 2.23 6.52 -12.47
N ALA A 26 1.48 7.56 -12.14
CA ALA A 26 0.59 7.57 -11.00
C ALA A 26 -0.57 6.61 -11.31
N ASN A 27 -0.30 5.31 -11.31
CA ASN A 27 -1.34 4.29 -11.26
C ASN A 27 -1.91 4.24 -9.82
N ALA A 28 -2.48 5.36 -9.37
CA ALA A 28 -3.45 5.35 -8.30
C ALA A 28 -4.72 4.71 -8.88
N GLN A 29 -4.75 3.38 -8.92
CA GLN A 29 -5.93 2.65 -9.31
C GLN A 29 -7.02 2.97 -8.29
N THR A 30 -8.07 3.68 -8.72
CA THR A 30 -9.26 3.93 -7.92
C THR A 30 -9.94 2.59 -7.67
N ILE A 31 -9.59 1.91 -6.57
CA ILE A 31 -10.28 0.69 -6.13
C ILE A 31 -11.60 1.12 -5.53
N THR A 32 -12.63 1.27 -6.37
CA THR A 32 -14.01 1.54 -5.96
C THR A 32 -14.75 0.28 -5.49
N GLY A 33 -14.14 -0.89 -5.68
CA GLY A 33 -14.70 -2.17 -5.26
C GLY A 33 -14.70 -2.37 -3.74
N GLU A 34 -15.64 -3.19 -3.27
CA GLU A 34 -15.68 -3.73 -1.90
C GLU A 34 -14.61 -4.81 -1.68
N SER A 35 -13.96 -5.29 -2.74
CA SER A 35 -12.91 -6.30 -2.68
C SER A 35 -11.83 -6.04 -3.72
N VAL A 36 -10.62 -6.54 -3.44
CA VAL A 36 -9.48 -6.51 -4.34
C VAL A 36 -8.69 -7.79 -4.19
N THR A 37 -8.41 -8.44 -5.32
CA THR A 37 -7.42 -9.52 -5.41
C THR A 37 -6.50 -9.17 -6.57
N MET A 38 -5.23 -8.89 -6.29
CA MET A 38 -4.29 -8.47 -7.33
C MET A 38 -2.86 -8.91 -7.04
N GLN A 39 -2.10 -9.15 -8.12
CA GLN A 39 -0.66 -9.34 -8.09
C GLN A 39 0.03 -8.26 -8.93
N LYS A 40 1.07 -7.62 -8.39
CA LYS A 40 1.82 -6.55 -9.07
C LYS A 40 3.31 -6.65 -8.78
N THR A 41 4.11 -6.12 -9.70
CA THR A 41 5.53 -5.82 -9.49
C THR A 41 5.74 -4.33 -9.67
N GLN A 42 6.34 -3.67 -8.69
CA GLN A 42 6.53 -2.22 -8.68
C GLN A 42 7.92 -1.86 -8.15
N THR A 43 8.45 -0.72 -8.62
CA THR A 43 9.64 -0.08 -8.06
C THR A 43 9.23 0.99 -7.06
N SER A 44 10.05 1.19 -6.03
CA SER A 44 9.84 2.21 -5.04
C SER A 44 10.05 3.62 -5.60
N VAL A 45 9.34 4.57 -5.03
CA VAL A 45 9.55 6.01 -5.20
C VAL A 45 9.87 6.63 -3.84
N THR A 46 10.32 7.89 -3.82
CA THR A 46 10.41 8.63 -2.56
C THR A 46 9.04 8.69 -1.90
N ASP A 47 8.99 8.42 -0.59
CA ASP A 47 7.73 8.42 0.16
C ASP A 47 7.07 9.81 0.05
N PRO A 48 5.82 9.89 -0.45
CA PRO A 48 5.15 11.15 -0.70
C PRO A 48 4.67 11.86 0.58
N LEU A 49 4.72 11.22 1.75
CA LEU A 49 4.31 11.85 3.00
C LEU A 49 5.27 12.97 3.41
N LYS A 50 4.71 14.10 3.86
CA LYS A 50 5.49 15.25 4.32
C LYS A 50 6.42 14.82 5.47
N GLY A 51 7.71 15.10 5.33
CA GLY A 51 8.74 14.70 6.29
C GLY A 51 9.41 13.35 5.99
N HIS A 52 8.97 12.63 4.95
CA HIS A 52 9.49 11.31 4.59
C HIS A 52 10.40 11.32 3.35
N SER A 53 10.98 12.48 2.99
CA SER A 53 11.82 12.61 1.78
C SER A 53 13.08 11.74 1.78
N GLY A 54 13.52 11.27 2.95
CA GLY A 54 14.63 10.33 3.10
C GLY A 54 14.26 8.86 2.90
N HIS A 55 12.97 8.53 2.72
CA HIS A 55 12.48 7.16 2.66
C HIS A 55 12.06 6.75 1.24
N GLN A 56 11.82 5.45 1.06
CA GLN A 56 11.26 4.89 -0.18
C GLN A 56 9.97 4.12 0.13
N ALA A 57 9.01 4.14 -0.79
CA ALA A 57 7.72 3.48 -0.60
C ALA A 57 7.12 2.93 -1.91
N VAL A 58 6.23 1.94 -1.74
CA VAL A 58 5.29 1.46 -2.77
C VAL A 58 3.91 1.38 -2.14
N LEU A 59 2.96 2.16 -2.67
CA LEU A 59 1.56 2.10 -2.23
C LEU A 59 0.87 0.86 -2.81
N VAL A 60 0.27 0.05 -1.95
CA VAL A 60 -0.48 -1.16 -2.33
C VAL A 60 -1.97 -0.87 -2.38
N LEU A 61 -2.53 -0.40 -1.27
CA LEU A 61 -3.93 0.03 -1.17
C LEU A 61 -3.98 1.47 -0.67
N ALA A 62 -4.62 2.34 -1.46
CA ALA A 62 -4.83 3.73 -1.08
C ALA A 62 -5.84 3.84 0.09
N PRO A 63 -5.74 4.91 0.91
CA PRO A 63 -6.76 5.24 1.88
C PRO A 63 -8.13 5.42 1.21
N ARG A 64 -9.18 4.94 1.87
CA ARG A 64 -10.57 5.09 1.39
C ARG A 64 -11.21 6.36 1.93
N SER A 65 -12.05 7.00 1.12
CA SER A 65 -12.83 8.18 1.50
C SER A 65 -14.24 7.86 2.03
N ASP A 66 -14.69 6.61 1.91
CA ASP A 66 -16.03 6.16 2.31
C ASP A 66 -16.14 5.70 3.78
N GLY A 67 -15.07 5.88 4.56
CA GLY A 67 -15.03 5.49 5.97
C GLY A 67 -14.88 3.99 6.24
N LYS A 68 -14.65 3.17 5.20
CA LYS A 68 -14.36 1.73 5.36
C LYS A 68 -12.87 1.48 5.58
N VAL A 69 -12.57 0.29 6.11
CA VAL A 69 -11.20 -0.23 6.28
C VAL A 69 -10.99 -1.47 5.43
N TRP A 70 -9.78 -1.64 4.90
CA TRP A 70 -9.37 -2.87 4.25
C TRP A 70 -8.99 -3.91 5.28
N ILE A 71 -9.43 -5.14 5.08
CA ILE A 71 -9.03 -6.31 5.86
C ILE A 71 -8.67 -7.42 4.88
N GLY A 72 -7.48 -7.99 5.04
CA GLY A 72 -7.00 -8.99 4.09
C GLY A 72 -5.64 -9.56 4.43
N THR A 73 -5.04 -10.18 3.41
CA THR A 73 -3.72 -10.79 3.46
C THR A 73 -2.85 -10.22 2.35
N ILE A 74 -1.56 -10.07 2.62
CA ILE A 74 -0.56 -9.73 1.61
C ILE A 74 0.62 -10.69 1.70
N THR A 75 1.13 -11.11 0.54
CA THR A 75 2.39 -11.87 0.40
C THR A 75 3.29 -11.14 -0.56
N TRP A 76 4.60 -11.10 -0.32
CA TRP A 76 5.53 -10.33 -1.13
C TRP A 76 6.95 -10.92 -1.17
N THR A 77 7.71 -10.47 -2.16
CA THR A 77 9.16 -10.59 -2.26
C THR A 77 9.74 -9.31 -2.86
N ALA A 78 10.85 -8.83 -2.33
CA ALA A 78 11.46 -7.54 -2.62
C ALA A 78 12.97 -7.68 -2.86
N SER A 79 13.57 -6.74 -3.58
CA SER A 79 15.02 -6.77 -3.84
C SER A 79 15.86 -6.32 -2.64
N ASN A 80 15.25 -5.58 -1.70
CA ASN A 80 15.87 -5.09 -0.48
C ASN A 80 14.86 -5.22 0.67
N PRO A 81 15.31 -5.19 1.94
CA PRO A 81 14.43 -5.24 3.09
C PRO A 81 13.39 -4.11 3.07
N VAL A 82 12.14 -4.45 3.40
CA VAL A 82 11.03 -3.51 3.47
C VAL A 82 10.25 -3.69 4.77
N GLU A 83 9.69 -2.59 5.26
CA GLU A 83 8.63 -2.58 6.26
C GLU A 83 7.25 -2.66 5.59
N ILE A 84 6.29 -3.25 6.30
CA ILE A 84 4.86 -3.10 6.00
C ILE A 84 4.34 -1.90 6.77
N VAL A 85 3.73 -0.97 6.06
CA VAL A 85 3.02 0.18 6.63
C VAL A 85 1.53 -0.05 6.49
N VAL A 86 0.83 0.00 7.62
CA VAL A 86 -0.64 0.09 7.65
C VAL A 86 -1.02 1.43 8.28
N LEU A 87 -1.79 2.24 7.55
CA LEU A 87 -2.27 3.52 8.04
C LEU A 87 -3.66 3.37 8.64
N HIS A 88 -3.88 4.03 9.78
CA HIS A 88 -5.17 4.12 10.47
C HIS A 88 -5.58 5.58 10.56
N MET A 89 -6.85 5.90 10.30
CA MET A 89 -7.35 7.25 10.58
C MET A 89 -7.19 7.55 12.07
N TYR A 90 -6.54 8.66 12.40
CA TYR A 90 -6.25 9.01 13.79
C TYR A 90 -7.30 9.98 14.35
N ASN A 91 -7.88 9.63 15.51
CA ASN A 91 -8.78 10.52 16.22
C ASN A 91 -7.98 11.54 17.04
N SER A 92 -7.65 12.67 16.43
CA SER A 92 -6.90 13.76 17.06
C SER A 92 -7.65 14.48 18.20
N SER A 93 -8.94 14.21 18.40
CA SER A 93 -9.68 14.73 19.57
C SER A 93 -9.29 14.04 20.87
N VAL A 94 -8.67 12.85 20.81
CA VAL A 94 -8.11 12.17 21.97
C VAL A 94 -6.75 12.80 22.29
N ALA A 95 -6.74 13.70 23.27
CA ALA A 95 -5.51 14.32 23.76
C ALA A 95 -4.76 13.31 24.65
N ALA A 96 -3.61 12.84 24.17
CA ALA A 96 -2.68 12.09 25.00
C ALA A 96 -1.98 13.03 25.99
N ASP A 97 -1.89 12.61 27.25
CA ASP A 97 -1.01 13.25 28.22
C ASP A 97 0.44 12.79 28.06
N ALA A 98 1.34 13.40 28.83
CA ALA A 98 2.76 13.09 28.79
C ALA A 98 3.09 11.66 29.28
N ALA A 99 2.26 11.07 30.14
CA ALA A 99 2.48 9.72 30.65
C ALA A 99 2.11 8.65 29.62
N HIS A 100 1.11 8.91 28.76
CA HIS A 100 0.64 7.98 27.75
C HIS A 100 1.33 8.15 26.39
N GLY A 101 1.78 9.36 26.04
CA GLY A 101 2.43 9.65 24.77
C GLY A 101 1.52 9.49 23.54
N LYS A 102 2.05 9.72 22.34
CA LYS A 102 1.31 9.61 21.08
C LYS A 102 1.85 8.46 20.24
N PRO A 103 0.99 7.76 19.46
CA PRO A 103 1.49 6.82 18.46
C PRO A 103 2.31 7.58 17.41
N LEU A 104 3.08 6.82 16.62
CA LEU A 104 3.71 7.38 15.42
C LEU A 104 2.61 7.85 14.46
N THR A 105 2.62 9.14 14.10
CA THR A 105 1.67 9.74 13.16
C THR A 105 2.34 10.44 11.99
N ALA A 106 1.59 10.65 10.91
CA ALA A 106 1.95 11.52 9.80
C ALA A 106 0.72 12.32 9.31
N PRO A 107 0.91 13.45 8.62
CA PRO A 107 -0.21 14.16 7.98
C PRO A 107 -1.01 13.25 7.05
N SER A 108 -2.34 13.37 7.09
CA SER A 108 -3.22 12.53 6.27
C SER A 108 -3.03 12.81 4.76
N PRO A 109 -2.85 11.77 3.92
CA PRO A 109 -2.74 11.93 2.47
C PRO A 109 -4.10 12.16 1.77
N VAL A 110 -5.23 12.01 2.47
CA VAL A 110 -6.58 12.12 1.89
C VAL A 110 -7.46 13.20 2.54
N GLY A 111 -6.89 14.10 3.33
CA GLY A 111 -7.66 15.19 3.94
C GLY A 111 -6.93 15.93 5.05
N GLN A 112 -7.71 16.58 5.92
CA GLN A 112 -7.19 17.26 7.12
C GLN A 112 -6.95 16.25 8.26
N GLY A 113 -5.98 16.55 9.12
CA GLY A 113 -5.64 15.72 10.28
C GLY A 113 -4.44 14.80 10.07
N GLU A 114 -4.35 13.77 10.91
CA GLU A 114 -3.24 12.82 10.94
C GLU A 114 -3.72 11.38 10.70
N VAL A 115 -2.79 10.52 10.31
CA VAL A 115 -2.93 9.06 10.32
C VAL A 115 -1.96 8.47 11.33
N ALA A 116 -2.39 7.44 12.06
CA ALA A 116 -1.53 6.64 12.91
C ALA A 116 -0.90 5.51 12.09
N ILE A 117 0.37 5.21 12.35
CA ILE A 117 1.19 4.33 11.53
C ILE A 117 1.49 3.06 12.31
N THR A 118 1.01 1.93 11.80
CA THR A 118 1.62 0.63 12.11
C THR A 118 2.81 0.45 11.19
N LEU A 119 4.02 0.47 11.75
CA LEU A 119 5.24 0.14 11.03
C LEU A 119 5.69 -1.26 11.46
N TYR A 120 5.35 -2.25 10.66
CA TYR A 120 5.65 -3.64 10.94
C TYR A 120 6.89 -4.09 10.17
N LYS A 121 7.90 -4.53 10.93
CA LYS A 121 9.05 -5.27 10.41
C LYS A 121 8.78 -6.74 10.69
N VAL A 122 8.83 -7.58 9.66
CA VAL A 122 8.75 -9.04 9.87
C VAL A 122 9.93 -9.43 10.78
N PRO A 123 9.68 -9.94 12.01
CA PRO A 123 10.76 -10.34 12.90
C PRO A 123 11.52 -11.48 12.23
N SER A 124 12.76 -11.23 11.85
CA SER A 124 13.64 -12.27 11.33
C SER A 124 15.07 -11.98 11.76
N ASN A 125 15.75 -13.03 12.22
CA ASN A 125 17.18 -12.99 12.57
C ASN A 125 18.09 -12.93 11.32
N SER A 126 17.53 -12.62 10.15
CA SER A 126 18.17 -12.51 8.84
C SER A 126 17.31 -11.61 7.97
N PRO A 127 17.86 -10.71 7.13
CA PRO A 127 17.04 -9.80 6.33
C PRO A 127 16.17 -10.57 5.34
N LEU A 128 14.88 -10.74 5.65
CA LEU A 128 13.94 -11.33 4.71
C LEU A 128 13.41 -10.24 3.78
N ASN A 129 13.84 -10.37 2.54
CA ASN A 129 13.30 -9.70 1.38
C ASN A 129 11.84 -10.12 1.08
N SER A 130 11.26 -11.09 1.78
CA SER A 130 9.94 -11.64 1.48
C SER A 130 9.15 -11.96 2.74
N GLY A 131 7.83 -12.08 2.61
CA GLY A 131 6.97 -12.39 3.75
C GLY A 131 5.51 -12.56 3.36
N SER A 132 4.70 -12.93 4.36
CA SER A 132 3.24 -12.94 4.27
C SER A 132 2.67 -12.49 5.61
N THR A 133 1.62 -11.66 5.58
CA THR A 133 0.93 -11.24 6.79
C THR A 133 -0.51 -10.85 6.52
N ASN A 134 -1.34 -10.98 7.54
CA ASN A 134 -2.65 -10.35 7.59
C ASN A 134 -2.50 -8.86 7.91
N PHE A 135 -3.45 -8.05 7.45
CA PHE A 135 -3.53 -6.63 7.79
C PHE A 135 -4.99 -6.18 7.93
N ALA A 136 -5.18 -5.11 8.70
CA ALA A 136 -6.44 -4.38 8.82
C ALA A 136 -6.13 -2.89 8.98
N GLY A 137 -6.67 -2.03 8.12
CA GLY A 137 -6.46 -0.59 8.20
C GLY A 137 -6.98 0.18 6.99
N ASN A 138 -6.75 1.49 6.97
CA ASN A 138 -7.25 2.36 5.91
C ASN A 138 -6.38 2.30 4.64
N ALA A 139 -5.06 2.13 4.79
CA ALA A 139 -4.12 2.00 3.67
C ALA A 139 -3.03 0.97 3.94
N LEU A 140 -2.41 0.46 2.89
CA LEU A 140 -1.32 -0.52 2.93
C LEU A 140 -0.20 -0.09 1.99
N ALA A 141 1.05 -0.12 2.46
CA ALA A 141 2.22 0.18 1.67
C ALA A 141 3.44 -0.65 2.10
N PHE A 142 4.40 -0.78 1.19
CA PHE A 142 5.78 -1.14 1.53
C PHE A 142 6.59 0.13 1.76
N HIS A 143 7.55 0.05 2.68
CA HIS A 143 8.37 1.19 3.06
C HIS A 143 9.83 0.75 3.27
N ASN A 144 10.78 1.66 3.10
CA ASN A 144 12.16 1.49 3.50
C ASN A 144 12.65 2.77 4.18
N LEU A 145 12.83 2.69 5.50
CA LEU A 145 13.31 3.80 6.35
C LEU A 145 14.70 4.30 5.99
N ASN A 146 15.56 3.45 5.42
CA ASN A 146 16.94 3.80 5.10
C ASN A 146 17.09 4.48 3.73
N GLY A 147 15.97 4.74 3.02
CA GLY A 147 15.99 5.35 1.69
C GLY A 147 16.53 4.44 0.59
N THR A 148 16.72 3.15 0.87
CA THR A 148 17.21 2.19 -0.12
C THR A 148 16.09 1.89 -1.11
N LYS A 149 16.36 2.15 -2.40
CA LYS A 149 15.42 1.84 -3.48
C LYS A 149 15.19 0.34 -3.56
N PHE A 150 13.96 -0.07 -3.82
CA PHE A 150 13.61 -1.49 -3.92
C PHE A 150 12.61 -1.74 -5.05
N THR A 151 12.66 -2.95 -5.60
CA THR A 151 11.58 -3.52 -6.39
C THR A 151 10.84 -4.53 -5.53
N VAL A 152 9.52 -4.60 -5.63
CA VAL A 152 8.70 -5.57 -4.90
C VAL A 152 7.68 -6.21 -5.84
N THR A 153 7.54 -7.52 -5.74
CA THR A 153 6.42 -8.29 -6.29
C THR A 153 5.53 -8.73 -5.12
N TYR A 154 4.24 -8.46 -5.20
CA TYR A 154 3.30 -8.80 -4.15
C TYR A 154 1.97 -9.28 -4.71
N THR A 155 1.26 -10.05 -3.89
CA THR A 155 -0.14 -10.44 -4.08
C THR A 155 -0.93 -10.01 -2.86
N VAL A 156 -2.02 -9.29 -3.06
CA VAL A 156 -2.94 -8.85 -2.00
C VAL A 156 -4.34 -9.35 -2.31
N ASP A 157 -5.01 -9.86 -1.28
CA ASP A 157 -6.42 -10.20 -1.29
C ASP A 157 -7.11 -9.57 -0.09
N ALA A 158 -8.06 -8.67 -0.32
CA ALA A 158 -8.66 -7.86 0.73
C ALA A 158 -10.10 -7.44 0.44
N THR A 159 -10.85 -7.17 1.50
CA THR A 159 -12.23 -6.65 1.46
C THR A 159 -12.33 -5.37 2.26
N ALA A 160 -13.12 -4.41 1.77
CA ALA A 160 -13.48 -3.21 2.48
C ALA A 160 -14.62 -3.55 3.44
N LYS A 161 -14.49 -3.19 4.72
CA LYS A 161 -15.52 -3.40 5.73
C LYS A 161 -15.85 -2.11 6.45
N GLN A 162 -17.14 -1.97 6.78
CA GLN A 162 -17.62 -0.91 7.64
C GLN A 162 -17.13 -1.17 9.07
N LEU A 163 -16.55 -0.17 9.72
CA LEU A 163 -16.25 -0.23 11.15
C LEU A 163 -17.56 -0.28 11.95
N THR A 164 -17.62 -1.17 12.93
CA THR A 164 -18.66 -1.15 13.96
C THR A 164 -18.44 0.04 14.88
N LYS A 165 -19.52 0.74 15.24
CA LYS A 165 -19.49 1.85 16.21
C LYS A 165 -19.91 1.36 17.57
#